data_AF-A0A536RKQ4-F1
#
_entry.id   AF-A0A536RKQ4-F1
#
_cell.length_a   1.000
_cell.length_b   1.000
_cell.length_c   1.000
_cell.angle_alpha   90.00
_cell.angle_beta   90.00
_cell.angle_gamma   90.00
#
_symmetry.space_group_name_H-M   'P 1'
#
loop_
_entity.id
_entity.type
_entity.pdbx_description
1 polymer ?
#
loop_
_entity_poly.entity_id
_entity_poly.type
_entity_poly.pdbx_seq_one_letter_code
_entity_poly.pdbx_strand_id
1 'polypeptide(L)'
;MSPRLALMIGGIAAVLFGLALFVSPESMLAGFGVATPVAAKVLARDVGATLIGLGVINWMARNASGEILRALLVGNVVVQALELLINGYEVVVGDLPTQAAGGLVIHLVLGAVFVLAMRSTSSRT
;
A
#
# COMPACT_ATOMS: atom_id res chain seq x y z
N MET A 1 12.77 13.37 -3.95
CA MET A 1 11.41 13.68 -3.44
C MET A 1 11.49 13.96 -1.94
N SER A 2 10.65 14.83 -1.37
CA SER A 2 10.62 15.06 0.09
C SER A 2 10.10 13.81 0.82
N PRO A 3 10.80 13.29 1.85
CA PRO A 3 10.31 12.16 2.64
C PRO A 3 8.99 12.43 3.34
N ARG A 4 8.79 13.66 3.83
CA ARG A 4 7.51 14.07 4.42
C ARG A 4 6.37 13.94 3.41
N LEU A 5 6.59 14.41 2.18
CA LEU A 5 5.58 14.29 1.12
C LEU A 5 5.30 12.82 0.79
N ALA A 6 6.32 11.98 0.76
CA ALA A 6 6.18 10.54 0.52
C ALA A 6 5.29 9.87 1.57
N LEU A 7 5.57 10.11 2.85
CA LEU A 7 4.78 9.58 3.96
C LEU A 7 3.35 10.15 3.97
N MET A 8 3.15 11.40 3.56
CA MET A 8 1.79 11.95 3.39
C MET A 8 1.02 11.26 2.27
N ILE A 9 1.62 11.11 1.08
CA ILE A 9 1.00 10.43 -0.07
C ILE A 9 0.66 8.99 0.32
N GLY A 10 1.64 8.26 0.86
CA GLY A 10 1.47 6.89 1.32
C GLY A 10 0.43 6.75 2.42
N GLY A 11 0.43 7.68 3.38
CA GLY A 11 -0.54 7.70 4.48
C GLY A 11 -1.97 7.90 3.99
N ILE A 12 -2.19 8.88 3.12
CA ILE A 12 -3.51 9.15 2.53
C ILE A 12 -3.97 7.96 1.69
N ALA A 13 -3.12 7.43 0.81
CA ALA A 13 -3.46 6.28 -0.01
C ALA A 13 -3.84 5.06 0.85
N ALA A 14 -3.03 4.75 1.87
CA ALA A 14 -3.29 3.62 2.78
C ALA A 14 -4.61 3.79 3.55
N VAL A 15 -4.93 4.98 4.05
CA VAL A 15 -6.23 5.23 4.69
C VAL A 15 -7.39 5.10 3.70
N LEU A 16 -7.28 5.64 2.48
CA LEU A 16 -8.35 5.58 1.49
C LEU A 16 -8.66 4.14 1.06
N PHE A 17 -7.63 3.39 0.67
CA PHE A 17 -7.79 1.97 0.31
C PHE A 17 -8.19 1.13 1.51
N GLY A 18 -7.62 1.41 2.68
CA GLY A 18 -7.94 0.73 3.91
C GLY A 18 -9.41 0.92 4.31
N LEU A 19 -9.95 2.13 4.23
CA LEU A 19 -11.37 2.41 4.48
C LEU A 19 -12.27 1.75 3.45
N ALA A 20 -11.90 1.77 2.16
CA ALA A 20 -12.68 1.11 1.12
C ALA A 20 -12.79 -0.40 1.37
N LEU A 21 -11.68 -1.06 1.72
CA LEU A 21 -11.65 -2.49 2.05
C LEU A 21 -12.35 -2.80 3.39
N PHE A 22 -12.20 -1.95 4.39
CA PHE A 22 -12.77 -2.17 5.73
C PHE A 22 -14.29 -2.00 5.75
N VAL A 23 -14.79 -0.92 5.14
CA VAL A 23 -16.22 -0.57 5.18
C VAL A 23 -17.00 -1.21 4.04
N SER A 24 -16.42 -1.21 2.84
CA SER A 24 -17.10 -1.59 1.59
C SER A 24 -16.32 -2.63 0.78
N PRO A 25 -15.90 -3.78 1.39
CA PRO A 25 -15.03 -4.75 0.73
C PRO A 25 -15.63 -5.31 -0.56
N GLU A 26 -16.95 -5.48 -0.61
CA GLU A 26 -17.63 -6.05 -1.78
C GLU A 26 -17.48 -5.13 -3.00
N SER A 27 -17.79 -3.84 -2.86
CA SER A 27 -17.64 -2.85 -3.92
C SER A 27 -16.19 -2.68 -4.35
N MET A 28 -15.26 -2.66 -3.37
CA MET A 28 -13.84 -2.51 -3.64
C MET A 28 -13.29 -3.69 -4.44
N LEU A 29 -13.55 -4.93 -4.01
CA LEU A 29 -13.11 -6.15 -4.68
C LEU A 29 -13.75 -6.32 -6.07
N ALA A 30 -15.05 -6.02 -6.20
CA ALA A 30 -15.76 -6.09 -7.47
C ALA A 30 -15.18 -5.11 -8.51
N GLY A 31 -14.64 -3.97 -8.08
CA GLY A 31 -13.93 -3.02 -8.97
C GLY A 31 -12.70 -3.64 -9.66
N PHE A 32 -12.08 -4.65 -9.04
CA PHE A 32 -10.98 -5.42 -9.62
C PHE A 32 -11.42 -6.75 -10.25
N GLY A 33 -12.73 -7.01 -10.32
CA GLY A 33 -13.29 -8.26 -10.85
C GLY A 33 -13.14 -9.45 -9.89
N VAL A 34 -12.75 -9.21 -8.63
CA VAL A 34 -12.53 -10.27 -7.65
C VAL A 34 -13.87 -10.71 -7.05
N ALA A 35 -14.13 -12.02 -7.05
CA ALA A 35 -15.30 -12.58 -6.42
C ALA A 35 -15.31 -12.32 -4.91
N THR A 36 -16.49 -12.22 -4.30
CA THR A 36 -16.64 -11.77 -2.90
C THR A 36 -17.28 -12.83 -1.99
N PRO A 37 -16.75 -14.08 -1.96
CA PRO A 37 -17.20 -15.05 -0.96
C PRO A 37 -16.92 -14.52 0.45
N VAL A 38 -17.57 -15.12 1.46
CA VAL A 38 -17.47 -14.66 2.85
C VAL A 38 -16.00 -14.55 3.31
N ALA A 39 -15.17 -15.53 2.98
CA ALA A 39 -13.74 -15.53 3.34
C ALA A 39 -12.98 -14.32 2.76
N ALA A 40 -13.21 -13.99 1.48
CA ALA A 40 -12.57 -12.83 0.85
C ALA A 40 -12.99 -11.52 1.52
N LYS A 41 -14.27 -11.40 1.92
CA LYS A 41 -14.77 -10.21 2.63
C LYS A 41 -14.24 -10.08 4.05
N VAL A 42 -13.93 -11.19 4.73
CA VAL A 42 -13.29 -11.16 6.05
C VAL A 42 -11.85 -10.68 5.90
N LEU A 43 -11.06 -11.35 5.04
CA LEU A 43 -9.67 -11.01 4.82
C LEU A 43 -9.49 -9.58 4.28
N ALA A 44 -10.36 -9.13 3.38
CA ALA A 44 -10.33 -7.75 2.88
C ALA A 44 -10.49 -6.73 4.01
N ARG A 45 -11.36 -6.98 5.00
CA ARG A 45 -11.49 -6.08 6.15
C ARG A 45 -10.26 -6.10 7.03
N ASP A 46 -9.65 -7.26 7.26
CA ASP A 46 -8.42 -7.38 8.06
C ASP A 46 -7.24 -6.63 7.39
N VAL A 47 -7.10 -6.76 6.07
CA VAL A 47 -6.17 -5.97 5.27
C VAL A 47 -6.52 -4.48 5.36
N GLY A 48 -7.81 -4.13 5.27
CA GLY A 48 -8.29 -2.76 5.40
C GLY A 48 -7.91 -2.12 6.73
N ALA A 49 -8.09 -2.83 7.85
CA ALA A 49 -7.69 -2.40 9.18
C ALA A 49 -6.17 -2.16 9.27
N THR A 50 -5.39 -3.08 8.68
CA THR A 50 -3.92 -2.98 8.62
C THR A 50 -3.46 -1.74 7.85
N LEU A 51 -4.08 -1.46 6.70
CA LEU A 51 -3.77 -0.28 5.88
C LEU A 51 -4.17 1.03 6.57
N ILE A 52 -5.31 1.07 7.27
CA ILE A 52 -5.68 2.24 8.08
C ILE A 52 -4.60 2.51 9.14
N GLY A 53 -4.16 1.47 9.85
CA GLY A 53 -3.10 1.58 10.85
C GLY A 53 -1.77 2.08 10.24
N LEU A 54 -1.34 1.50 9.12
CA LEU A 54 -0.15 1.96 8.39
C LEU A 54 -0.29 3.42 7.95
N GLY A 55 -1.48 3.80 7.49
CA GLY A 55 -1.78 5.17 7.09
C GLY A 55 -1.64 6.17 8.24
N VAL A 56 -2.15 5.81 9.41
CA VAL A 56 -2.00 6.60 10.65
C VAL A 56 -0.53 6.72 11.05
N ILE A 57 0.24 5.61 11.02
CA ILE A 57 1.68 5.61 11.34
C ILE A 57 2.43 6.56 10.39
N ASN A 58 2.21 6.42 9.09
CA ASN A 58 2.84 7.28 8.07
C ASN A 58 2.48 8.76 8.28
N TRP A 59 1.22 9.05 8.60
CA TRP A 59 0.78 10.42 8.88
C TRP A 59 1.45 10.97 10.13
N MET A 60 1.36 10.27 11.26
CA MET A 60 1.91 10.74 12.54
C MET A 60 3.42 10.94 12.49
N ALA A 61 4.14 10.03 11.81
CA ALA A 61 5.58 10.06 11.70
C ALA A 61 6.11 10.83 10.47
N ARG A 62 5.27 11.58 9.75
CA ARG A 62 5.65 12.32 8.52
C ARG A 62 6.79 13.33 8.70
N ASN A 63 7.10 13.73 9.93
CA ASN A 63 8.21 14.63 10.26
C ASN A 63 9.39 13.90 10.93
N ALA A 64 9.41 12.57 10.94
CA ALA A 64 10.53 11.78 11.47
C ALA A 64 11.82 12.02 10.66
N SER A 65 12.96 11.77 11.29
CA SER A 65 14.31 11.86 10.71
C SER A 65 15.16 10.66 11.13
N GLY A 66 16.37 10.55 10.58
CA GLY A 66 17.34 9.51 10.93
C GLY A 66 16.83 8.08 10.73
N GLU A 67 17.15 7.20 11.67
CA GLU A 67 16.81 5.77 11.60
C GLU A 67 15.31 5.50 11.57
N ILE A 68 14.51 6.30 12.28
CA ILE A 68 13.05 6.16 12.30
C ILE A 68 12.48 6.43 10.90
N LEU A 69 12.92 7.51 10.25
CA LEU A 69 12.50 7.81 8.88
C LEU A 69 12.91 6.69 7.92
N ARG A 70 14.15 6.20 8.04
CA ARG A 70 14.64 5.10 7.21
C ARG A 70 13.79 3.84 7.39
N ALA A 71 13.47 3.46 8.62
CA ALA A 71 12.64 2.30 8.92
C ALA A 71 11.24 2.42 8.30
N LEU A 72 10.61 3.60 8.40
CA LEU A 72 9.30 3.86 7.80
C LEU A 72 9.33 3.75 6.28
N LEU A 73 10.32 4.36 5.62
CA LEU A 73 10.44 4.30 4.16
C LEU A 73 10.74 2.87 3.68
N VAL A 74 11.64 2.16 4.34
CA VAL A 74 11.98 0.76 4.00
C VAL A 74 10.76 -0.14 4.18
N GLY A 75 10.05 -0.03 5.31
CA GLY A 75 8.84 -0.81 5.56
C GLY A 75 7.79 -0.60 4.47
N ASN A 76 7.55 0.65 4.08
CA ASN A 76 6.63 0.95 2.98
C ASN A 76 7.12 0.36 1.63
N VAL A 77 8.42 0.44 1.31
CA VAL A 77 8.95 -0.19 0.09
C VAL A 77 8.78 -1.70 0.11
N VAL A 78 9.03 -2.35 1.25
CA VAL A 78 8.86 -3.81 1.40
C VAL A 78 7.41 -4.20 1.14
N VAL A 79 6.44 -3.47 1.72
CA VAL A 79 5.02 -3.70 1.43
C VAL A 79 4.74 -3.61 -0.07
N GLN A 80 5.15 -2.52 -0.73
CA GLN A 80 4.88 -2.36 -2.16
C GLN A 80 5.57 -3.42 -3.03
N ALA A 81 6.78 -3.84 -2.67
CA ALA A 81 7.52 -4.85 -3.41
C ALA A 81 6.90 -6.25 -3.26
N LEU A 82 6.50 -6.63 -2.04
CA LEU A 82 5.87 -7.92 -1.78
C LEU A 82 4.47 -7.99 -2.39
N GLU A 83 3.68 -6.92 -2.29
CA GLU A 83 2.38 -6.82 -2.95
C GLU A 83 2.48 -6.86 -4.47
N LEU A 84 3.46 -6.16 -5.07
CA LEU A 84 3.70 -6.24 -6.50
C LEU A 84 4.07 -7.66 -6.95
N LEU A 85 4.91 -8.34 -6.16
CA LEU A 85 5.34 -9.71 -6.44
C LEU A 85 4.17 -10.69 -6.37
N ILE A 86 3.41 -10.67 -5.27
CA ILE A 86 2.35 -11.67 -5.04
C ILE A 86 1.16 -11.43 -5.97
N ASN A 87 0.67 -10.19 -6.10
CA ASN A 87 -0.46 -9.89 -6.99
C ASN A 87 -0.07 -10.14 -8.45
N GLY A 88 1.18 -9.87 -8.83
CA GLY A 88 1.69 -10.18 -10.17
C GLY A 88 1.72 -11.68 -10.44
N TYR A 89 2.19 -12.47 -9.48
CA TYR A 89 2.16 -13.93 -9.55
C TYR A 89 0.72 -14.46 -9.67
N GLU A 90 -0.20 -13.97 -8.82
CA GLU A 90 -1.61 -14.39 -8.80
C GLU A 90 -2.34 -14.08 -10.12
N VAL A 91 -2.03 -12.96 -10.77
CA VAL A 91 -2.54 -12.67 -12.12
C VAL A 91 -1.97 -13.64 -13.16
N VAL A 92 -0.69 -14.00 -13.06
CA VAL A 92 -0.03 -14.93 -14.01
C VAL A 92 -0.58 -16.35 -13.89
N VAL A 93 -0.83 -16.83 -12.67
CA VAL A 93 -1.38 -18.19 -12.45
C VAL A 93 -2.91 -18.26 -12.58
N GLY A 94 -3.58 -17.11 -12.69
CA GLY A 94 -5.02 -17.01 -12.90
C GLY A 94 -5.87 -17.01 -11.63
N ASP A 95 -5.25 -16.86 -10.45
CA ASP A 95 -5.93 -16.72 -9.17
C ASP A 95 -6.58 -15.33 -9.02
N LEU A 96 -5.96 -14.31 -9.64
CA LEU A 96 -6.56 -12.99 -9.84
C LEU A 96 -6.95 -12.78 -11.31
N PRO A 97 -8.11 -12.14 -11.57
CA PRO A 97 -8.48 -11.78 -12.94
C PRO A 97 -7.51 -10.74 -13.50
N THR A 98 -7.34 -10.70 -14.82
CA THR A 98 -6.48 -9.69 -15.47
C THR A 98 -6.95 -8.25 -15.23
N GLN A 99 -8.24 -8.04 -14.93
CA GLN A 99 -8.79 -6.77 -14.47
C GLN A 99 -8.10 -6.25 -13.19
N ALA A 100 -7.64 -7.16 -12.31
CA ALA A 100 -6.93 -6.81 -11.08
C ALA A 100 -5.51 -6.24 -11.34
N ALA A 101 -4.96 -6.41 -12.54
CA ALA A 101 -3.62 -5.92 -12.89
C ALA A 101 -3.47 -4.39 -12.74
N GLY A 102 -4.58 -3.63 -12.75
CA GLY A 102 -4.56 -2.21 -12.43
C GLY A 102 -4.00 -1.92 -11.02
N GLY A 103 -4.16 -2.84 -10.07
CA GLY A 103 -3.57 -2.75 -8.74
C GLY A 103 -2.04 -2.75 -8.73
N LEU A 104 -1.40 -3.45 -9.69
CA LEU A 104 0.06 -3.49 -9.81
C LEU A 104 0.65 -2.10 -10.09
N VAL A 105 -0.08 -1.26 -10.84
CA VAL A 105 0.33 0.12 -11.11
C VAL A 105 0.39 0.94 -9.82
N ILE A 106 -0.55 0.70 -8.89
CA ILE A 106 -0.55 1.37 -7.58
C ILE A 106 0.73 1.02 -6.81
N HIS A 107 1.10 -0.26 -6.77
CA HIS A 107 2.32 -0.71 -6.09
C HIS A 107 3.59 -0.15 -6.73
N LEU A 108 3.65 -0.11 -8.07
CA LEU A 108 4.77 0.50 -8.79
C LEU A 108 4.91 1.99 -8.47
N VAL A 109 3.80 2.74 -8.51
CA VAL A 109 3.81 4.19 -8.27
C VAL A 109 4.18 4.50 -6.82
N LEU A 110 3.53 3.84 -5.84
CA LEU A 110 3.83 4.05 -4.43
C LEU A 110 5.24 3.57 -4.08
N GLY A 111 5.67 2.42 -4.62
CA GLY A 111 7.03 1.92 -4.48
C GLY A 111 8.06 2.93 -4.99
N ALA A 112 7.85 3.49 -6.18
CA ALA A 112 8.71 4.53 -6.74
C ALA A 112 8.73 5.79 -5.87
N VAL A 113 7.58 6.24 -5.35
CA VAL A 113 7.45 7.35 -4.39
C VAL A 113 8.37 7.15 -3.19
N PHE A 114 8.31 5.99 -2.53
CA PHE A 114 9.14 5.73 -1.34
C PHE A 114 10.62 5.52 -1.68
N VAL A 115 10.94 4.87 -2.80
CA VAL A 115 12.33 4.73 -3.28
C VAL A 115 12.97 6.08 -3.60
N LEU A 116 12.23 6.98 -4.25
CA LEU A 116 12.70 8.34 -4.55
C LEU A 116 12.84 9.22 -3.30
N ALA A 117 12.08 8.93 -2.25
CA ALA A 117 12.23 9.56 -0.94
C ALA A 117 13.50 9.08 -0.22
N MET A 118 13.80 7.77 -0.25
CA MET A 118 15.03 7.21 0.35
C MET A 118 16.31 7.70 -0.32
N ARG A 119 16.26 8.12 -1.58
CA ARG A 119 17.41 8.67 -2.31
C ARG A 119 17.73 10.11 -1.92
N SER A 120 16.81 10.82 -1.25
CA SER A 120 16.98 12.22 -0.85
C SER A 120 18.07 12.40 0.21
N THR A 121 18.65 13.60 0.31
CA THR A 121 19.73 13.89 1.26
C THR A 121 19.27 13.79 2.71
N SER A 122 17.99 14.11 2.97
CA SER A 122 17.36 14.07 4.30
C SER A 122 17.19 12.66 4.89
N SER A 123 17.42 11.60 4.11
CA SER A 123 17.39 10.21 4.58
C SER A 123 18.78 9.60 4.78
N ARG A 124 19.86 10.37 4.60
CA ARG A 124 21.26 9.92 4.75
C ARG A 124 21.95 10.47 6.01
N THR A 125 21.23 11.23 6.82
CA THR A 125 21.69 11.89 8.06
C THR A 125 20.65 11.65 9.14
#